data_AF-A0A5C4UJ14-F1
#
_entry.id   AF-A0A5C4UJ14-F1
#
_cell.length_a   1.000
_cell.length_b   1.000
_cell.length_c   1.000
_cell.angle_alpha   90.00
_cell.angle_beta   90.00
_cell.angle_gamma   90.00
#
_symmetry.space_group_name_H-M   'P 1'
#
loop_
_entity.id
_entity.type
_entity.pdbx_description
1 polymer ?
#
loop_
_entity_poly.entity_id
_entity_poly.type
_entity_poly.pdbx_seq_one_letter_code
_entity_poly.pdbx_strand_id
1 'polypeptide(L)'
;MSRPTPPHPPVPPTPPGGPGEPAGPADAAPPWRRWWLVVLSCALGAVVVAVLVLATRDDDADPKREACDYYTERMQELAEATDDRDVHAERIDGWARGADDAEFREAGAELLAVAQEGDRDAWLNGLIDFGIACYGLPEGPTPSP
;
A
#
# COMPACT_ATOMS: atom_id res chain seq x y z
N MET A 1 -88.82 16.82 1.32
CA MET A 1 -89.51 15.52 1.16
C MET A 1 -88.62 14.63 0.31
N SER A 2 -88.18 13.51 0.88
CA SER A 2 -87.06 12.69 0.39
C SER A 2 -87.41 11.89 -0.87
N ARG A 3 -86.46 11.81 -1.81
CA ARG A 3 -86.58 10.96 -3.03
C ARG A 3 -86.50 9.48 -2.63
N PRO A 4 -87.29 8.60 -3.27
CA PRO A 4 -87.17 7.16 -3.10
C PRO A 4 -85.87 6.65 -3.73
N THR A 5 -85.10 5.88 -2.97
CA THR A 5 -83.90 5.18 -3.42
C THR A 5 -84.29 4.12 -4.46
N PRO A 6 -83.63 4.06 -5.63
CA PRO A 6 -83.90 3.02 -6.62
C PRO A 6 -83.46 1.64 -6.08
N PRO A 7 -84.16 0.55 -6.43
CA PRO A 7 -83.75 -0.79 -6.02
C PRO A 7 -82.42 -1.17 -6.68
N HIS A 8 -81.50 -1.71 -5.87
CA HIS A 8 -80.24 -2.25 -6.36
C HIS A 8 -80.51 -3.41 -7.34
N PRO A 9 -79.82 -3.49 -8.49
CA PRO A 9 -79.89 -4.66 -9.34
C PRO A 9 -79.27 -5.88 -8.62
N PRO A 10 -79.80 -7.09 -8.84
CA PRO A 10 -79.21 -8.30 -8.26
C PRO A 10 -77.79 -8.51 -8.81
N VAL A 11 -76.85 -8.74 -7.89
CA VAL A 11 -75.47 -9.10 -8.21
C VAL A 11 -75.50 -10.49 -8.89
N PRO A 12 -74.91 -10.66 -10.09
CA PRO A 12 -74.82 -11.97 -10.72
C PRO A 12 -73.96 -12.91 -9.85
N PRO A 13 -74.34 -14.20 -9.72
CA PRO A 13 -73.51 -15.15 -8.99
C PRO A 13 -72.18 -15.35 -9.73
N THR A 14 -71.08 -15.27 -8.99
CA THR A 14 -69.74 -15.58 -9.47
C THR A 14 -69.69 -17.04 -9.93
N PRO A 15 -69.28 -17.35 -11.17
CA PRO A 15 -69.16 -18.73 -11.61
C PRO A 15 -68.07 -19.48 -10.83
N PRO A 16 -68.26 -20.78 -10.54
CA PRO A 16 -67.27 -21.56 -9.81
C PRO A 16 -66.05 -21.83 -10.70
N GLY A 17 -64.86 -21.49 -10.18
CA GLY A 17 -63.56 -22.06 -10.52
C GLY A 17 -63.31 -22.45 -11.96
N GLY A 18 -62.93 -21.48 -12.81
CA GLY A 18 -62.10 -21.79 -13.97
C GLY A 18 -60.66 -22.02 -13.50
N PRO A 19 -59.92 -23.00 -14.05
CA PRO A 19 -58.50 -23.16 -13.75
C PRO A 19 -57.79 -21.86 -14.13
N GLY A 20 -57.18 -21.22 -13.14
CA GLY A 20 -56.34 -20.05 -13.37
C GLY A 20 -55.33 -20.37 -14.46
N GLU A 21 -55.20 -19.46 -15.41
CA GLU A 21 -54.11 -19.47 -16.37
C GLU A 21 -52.81 -19.75 -15.62
N PRO A 22 -51.93 -20.65 -16.11
CA PRO A 22 -50.62 -20.78 -15.50
C PRO A 22 -49.97 -19.41 -15.63
N ALA A 23 -49.77 -18.77 -14.47
CA ALA A 23 -48.87 -17.64 -14.36
C ALA A 23 -47.60 -18.05 -15.10
N GLY A 24 -47.35 -17.38 -16.23
CA GLY A 24 -46.16 -17.63 -17.05
C GLY A 24 -44.95 -17.67 -16.13
N PRO A 25 -43.96 -18.52 -16.43
CA PRO A 25 -42.81 -18.68 -15.55
C PRO A 25 -42.25 -17.28 -15.29
N ALA A 26 -42.35 -16.83 -14.04
CA ALA A 26 -41.49 -15.77 -13.57
C ALA A 26 -40.10 -16.22 -13.98
N ASP A 27 -39.38 -15.39 -14.75
CA ASP A 27 -37.98 -15.58 -15.10
C ASP A 27 -37.18 -15.66 -13.79
N ALA A 28 -37.23 -16.83 -13.16
CA ALA A 28 -36.44 -17.20 -12.03
C ALA A 28 -35.06 -17.39 -12.61
N ALA A 29 -34.32 -16.28 -12.67
CA ALA A 29 -32.92 -16.26 -13.08
C ALA A 29 -32.25 -17.47 -12.41
N PRO A 30 -31.78 -18.43 -13.22
CA PRO A 30 -31.48 -19.75 -12.72
C PRO A 30 -30.36 -19.65 -11.65
N PRO A 31 -30.43 -20.46 -10.58
CA PRO A 31 -29.72 -20.18 -9.31
C PRO A 31 -28.20 -20.02 -9.46
N TRP A 32 -27.61 -20.64 -10.49
CA TRP A 32 -26.20 -20.50 -10.86
C TRP A 32 -25.78 -19.07 -11.21
N ARG A 33 -26.67 -18.21 -11.75
CA ARG A 33 -26.35 -16.81 -12.04
C ARG A 33 -26.04 -16.00 -10.79
N ARG A 34 -26.72 -16.28 -9.67
CA ARG A 34 -26.46 -15.60 -8.40
C ARG A 34 -25.10 -16.00 -7.82
N TRP A 35 -24.75 -17.28 -7.89
CA TRP A 35 -23.45 -17.78 -7.45
C TRP A 35 -22.30 -17.22 -8.28
N TRP A 36 -22.46 -17.11 -9.59
CA TRP A 36 -21.46 -16.49 -10.47
C TRP A 36 -21.19 -15.03 -10.11
N LEU A 37 -22.21 -14.26 -9.77
CA LEU A 37 -22.04 -12.87 -9.32
C LEU A 37 -21.28 -12.79 -7.99
N VAL A 38 -21.56 -13.68 -7.03
CA VAL A 38 -20.82 -13.74 -5.76
C VAL A 38 -19.35 -14.09 -5.99
N VAL A 39 -19.06 -15.10 -6.82
CA VAL A 39 -17.68 -15.49 -7.15
C VAL A 39 -16.94 -14.38 -7.87
N LEU A 40 -17.58 -13.72 -8.83
CA LEU A 40 -17.00 -12.56 -9.54
C LEU A 40 -16.71 -11.42 -8.58
N SER A 41 -17.62 -11.15 -7.63
CA SER A 41 -17.47 -10.11 -6.61
C SER A 41 -16.33 -10.42 -5.64
N CYS A 42 -16.21 -11.68 -5.20
CA CYS A 42 -15.08 -12.12 -4.38
C CYS A 42 -13.75 -12.05 -5.12
N ALA A 43 -13.72 -12.43 -6.40
CA ALA A 43 -12.52 -12.33 -7.22
C ALA A 43 -12.10 -10.86 -7.42
N LEU A 44 -13.05 -9.97 -7.74
CA LEU A 44 -12.81 -8.53 -7.82
C LEU A 44 -12.32 -7.95 -6.49
N GLY A 45 -12.96 -8.33 -5.38
CA GLY A 45 -12.52 -7.92 -4.04
C GLY A 45 -11.09 -8.37 -3.73
N ALA A 46 -10.74 -9.62 -4.05
CA ALA A 46 -9.39 -10.15 -3.87
C ALA A 46 -8.36 -9.41 -4.74
N VAL A 47 -8.73 -9.05 -5.98
CA VAL A 47 -7.87 -8.26 -6.87
C VAL A 47 -7.68 -6.85 -6.34
N VAL A 48 -8.74 -6.18 -5.88
CA VAL A 48 -8.65 -4.84 -5.27
C VAL A 48 -7.78 -4.89 -4.02
N VAL A 49 -7.96 -5.88 -3.15
CA VAL A 49 -7.10 -6.07 -1.97
C VAL A 49 -5.65 -6.34 -2.37
N ALA A 50 -5.40 -7.18 -3.38
CA ALA A 50 -4.05 -7.44 -3.87
C ALA A 50 -3.39 -6.18 -4.45
N VAL A 51 -4.13 -5.38 -5.23
CA VAL A 51 -3.66 -4.09 -5.77
C VAL A 51 -3.40 -3.08 -4.66
N LEU A 52 -4.27 -2.99 -3.65
CA LEU A 52 -4.07 -2.13 -2.49
C LEU A 52 -2.84 -2.58 -1.70
N VAL A 53 -2.66 -3.88 -1.45
CA VAL A 53 -1.48 -4.43 -0.75
C VAL A 53 -0.18 -4.16 -1.53
N LEU A 54 -0.21 -4.25 -2.86
CA LEU A 54 0.92 -3.91 -3.71
C LEU A 54 1.19 -2.40 -3.69
N ALA A 55 0.16 -1.57 -3.79
CA ALA A 55 0.28 -0.11 -3.72
C ALA A 55 0.78 0.37 -2.36
N THR A 56 0.34 -0.24 -1.25
CA THR A 56 0.83 0.10 0.10
C THR A 56 2.23 -0.42 0.38
N ARG A 57 2.74 -1.39 -0.40
CA ARG A 57 4.11 -1.89 -0.23
C ARG A 57 5.15 -0.95 -0.82
N ASP A 58 4.80 -0.18 -1.85
CA ASP A 58 5.70 0.82 -2.44
C ASP A 58 5.68 2.17 -1.68
N ASP A 59 4.65 2.45 -0.86
CA ASP A 59 4.51 3.73 -0.14
C ASP A 59 5.15 3.76 1.29
N ASP A 60 5.45 2.62 1.91
CA ASP A 60 5.84 2.58 3.34
C ASP A 60 7.34 2.39 3.62
N ALA A 61 8.16 2.03 2.64
CA ALA A 61 9.61 1.82 2.83
C ALA A 61 10.39 2.98 2.20
N ASP A 62 10.49 4.11 2.89
CA ASP A 62 11.41 5.19 2.53
C ASP A 62 12.86 4.65 2.63
N PRO A 63 13.56 4.45 1.50
CA PRO A 63 14.88 3.82 1.51
C PRO A 63 15.92 4.66 2.26
N LYS A 64 15.77 5.99 2.24
CA LYS A 64 16.62 6.90 3.01
C LYS A 64 16.40 6.69 4.50
N ARG A 65 15.14 6.58 4.91
CA ARG A 65 14.78 6.30 6.31
C ARG A 65 15.31 4.96 6.78
N GLU A 66 15.16 3.88 6.02
CA GLU A 66 15.67 2.56 6.40
C GLU A 66 17.19 2.57 6.61
N ALA A 67 17.94 3.20 5.69
CA ALA A 67 19.38 3.31 5.80
C ALA A 67 19.82 4.15 7.00
N CYS A 68 19.12 5.26 7.29
CA CYS A 68 19.43 6.11 8.43
C CYS A 68 19.05 5.49 9.77
N ASP A 69 17.90 4.81 9.86
CA ASP A 69 17.50 4.06 11.05
C ASP A 69 18.52 2.95 11.34
N TYR A 70 18.93 2.20 10.30
CA TYR A 70 19.99 1.18 10.41
C TYR A 70 21.31 1.76 10.92
N TYR A 71 21.77 2.88 10.34
CA TYR A 71 22.97 3.58 10.78
C TYR A 71 22.87 4.03 12.24
N THR A 72 21.72 4.56 12.66
CA THR A 72 21.51 5.08 14.02
C THR A 72 21.54 3.96 15.05
N GLU A 73 20.78 2.89 14.80
CA GLU A 73 20.64 1.77 15.73
C GLU A 73 21.94 1.00 15.88
N ARG A 74 22.77 0.96 14.83
CA ARG A 74 24.02 0.20 14.78
C ARG A 74 25.29 1.02 14.78
N MET A 75 25.24 2.32 15.06
CA MET A 75 26.41 3.20 14.93
C MET A 75 27.63 2.66 15.71
N GLN A 76 27.43 2.12 16.92
CA GLN A 76 28.52 1.52 17.69
C GLN A 76 29.05 0.23 17.06
N GLU A 77 28.17 -0.65 16.57
CA GLU A 77 28.54 -1.88 15.86
C GLU A 77 29.34 -1.56 14.58
N LEU A 78 28.87 -0.56 13.81
CA LEU A 78 29.54 -0.07 12.61
C LEU A 78 30.93 0.49 12.93
N ALA A 79 31.08 1.27 13.99
CA ALA A 79 32.37 1.85 14.39
C ALA A 79 33.39 0.79 14.86
N GLU A 80 32.91 -0.32 15.43
CA GLU A 80 33.73 -1.43 15.90
C GLU A 80 33.97 -2.49 14.82
N ALA A 81 33.16 -2.54 13.76
CA ALA A 81 33.31 -3.47 12.66
C ALA A 81 34.70 -3.30 12.00
N THR A 82 35.47 -4.38 11.97
CA THR A 82 36.75 -4.46 11.25
C THR A 82 36.64 -5.34 10.03
N ASP A 83 36.04 -6.52 10.19
CA ASP A 83 36.03 -7.57 9.16
C ASP A 83 34.76 -7.56 8.29
N ASP A 84 33.65 -7.00 8.79
CA ASP A 84 32.33 -7.02 8.11
C ASP A 84 31.91 -5.63 7.57
N ARG A 85 32.84 -4.68 7.46
CA ARG A 85 32.55 -3.29 7.03
C ARG A 85 31.92 -3.23 5.65
N ASP A 86 32.42 -4.04 4.73
CA ASP A 86 31.91 -4.18 3.37
C ASP A 86 30.46 -4.65 3.36
N VAL A 87 30.11 -5.65 4.18
CA VAL A 87 28.73 -6.16 4.31
C VAL A 87 27.78 -5.07 4.81
N HIS A 88 28.20 -4.30 5.80
CA HIS A 88 27.42 -3.17 6.32
C HIS A 88 27.25 -2.06 5.28
N ALA A 89 28.34 -1.70 4.60
CA ALA A 89 28.34 -0.65 3.60
C ALA A 89 27.54 -1.03 2.36
N GLU A 90 27.62 -2.27 1.88
CA GLU A 90 26.81 -2.78 0.76
C GLU A 90 25.31 -2.71 1.07
N ARG A 91 24.93 -3.00 2.32
CA ARG A 91 23.54 -2.89 2.74
C ARG A 91 23.07 -1.45 2.75
N ILE A 92 23.87 -0.54 3.33
CA ILE A 92 23.60 0.90 3.36
C ILE A 92 23.46 1.47 1.94
N ASP A 93 24.42 1.18 1.07
CA ASP A 93 24.44 1.58 -0.33
C ASP A 93 23.27 0.97 -1.14
N GLY A 94 22.88 -0.27 -0.84
CA GLY A 94 21.70 -0.93 -1.41
C GLY A 94 20.41 -0.13 -1.20
N TRP A 95 20.19 0.36 0.02
CA TRP A 95 19.07 1.26 0.32
C TRP A 95 19.27 2.65 -0.25
N ALA A 96 20.47 3.21 -0.13
CA ALA A 96 20.78 4.56 -0.61
C ALA A 96 20.47 4.71 -2.10
N ARG A 97 20.83 3.72 -2.95
CA ARG A 97 20.49 3.72 -4.39
C ARG A 97 19.00 3.90 -4.70
N GLY A 98 18.12 3.47 -3.80
CA GLY A 98 16.67 3.62 -3.93
C GLY A 98 16.14 4.98 -3.49
N ALA A 99 16.95 5.82 -2.84
CA ALA A 99 16.54 7.13 -2.37
C ALA A 99 16.50 8.17 -3.51
N ASP A 100 15.52 9.09 -3.44
CA ASP A 100 15.40 10.21 -4.38
C ASP A 100 16.50 11.28 -4.20
N ASP A 101 17.17 11.26 -3.06
CA ASP A 101 18.22 12.21 -2.68
C ASP A 101 19.57 11.82 -3.31
N ALA A 102 20.10 12.70 -4.17
CA ALA A 102 21.36 12.47 -4.87
C ALA A 102 22.59 12.51 -3.96
N GLU A 103 22.61 13.43 -2.98
CA GLU A 103 23.71 13.55 -2.03
C GLU A 103 23.73 12.33 -1.11
N PHE A 104 22.56 11.84 -0.72
CA PHE A 104 22.43 10.61 0.04
C PHE A 104 22.94 9.37 -0.73
N ARG A 105 22.60 9.28 -2.02
CA ARG A 105 23.09 8.22 -2.92
C ARG A 105 24.61 8.24 -3.05
N GLU A 106 25.20 9.42 -3.17
CA GLU A 106 26.65 9.60 -3.26
C GLU A 106 27.32 9.19 -1.95
N ALA A 107 26.83 9.68 -0.81
CA ALA A 107 27.37 9.32 0.50
C ALA A 107 27.34 7.80 0.77
N GLY A 108 26.26 7.11 0.37
CA GLY A 108 26.17 5.65 0.46
C GLY A 108 27.23 4.94 -0.40
N ALA A 109 27.43 5.39 -1.64
CA ALA A 109 28.41 4.82 -2.55
C ALA A 109 29.86 5.07 -2.11
N GLU A 110 30.16 6.28 -1.59
CA GLU A 110 31.47 6.63 -1.03
C GLU A 110 31.79 5.79 0.22
N LEU A 111 30.81 5.59 1.10
CA LEU A 111 30.97 4.73 2.28
C LEU A 111 31.34 3.29 1.88
N LEU A 112 30.73 2.76 0.81
CA LEU A 112 31.09 1.44 0.27
C LEU A 112 32.51 1.41 -0.30
N ALA A 113 32.92 2.45 -1.04
CA ALA A 113 34.27 2.53 -1.58
C ALA A 113 35.31 2.52 -0.44
N VAL A 114 35.09 3.33 0.59
CA VAL A 114 35.94 3.39 1.79
C VAL A 114 35.99 2.05 2.53
N ALA A 115 34.85 1.37 2.68
CA ALA A 115 34.81 0.06 3.34
C ALA A 115 35.68 -0.98 2.62
N GLN A 116 35.70 -0.95 1.28
CA GLN A 116 36.50 -1.87 0.45
C GLN A 116 38.00 -1.60 0.49
N GLU A 117 38.41 -0.36 0.76
CA GLU A 117 39.83 0.00 0.93
C GLU A 117 40.42 -0.55 2.23
N GLY A 118 39.58 -0.83 3.24
CA GLY A 118 39.98 -1.46 4.50
C GLY A 118 40.65 -0.53 5.51
N ASP A 119 40.81 0.75 5.20
CA ASP A 119 41.36 1.74 6.14
C ASP A 119 40.34 2.09 7.25
N ARG A 120 40.77 1.98 8.51
CA ARG A 120 39.89 2.19 9.66
C ARG A 120 39.52 3.65 9.86
N ASP A 121 40.46 4.56 9.66
CA ASP A 121 40.22 5.98 9.93
C ASP A 121 39.34 6.56 8.82
N ALA A 122 39.57 6.16 7.57
CA ALA A 122 38.69 6.45 6.44
C ALA A 122 37.28 5.92 6.70
N TRP A 123 37.13 4.67 7.16
CA TRP A 123 35.83 4.09 7.52
C TRP A 123 35.06 4.93 8.54
N LEU A 124 35.72 5.34 9.63
CA LEU A 124 35.10 6.17 10.66
C LEU A 124 34.70 7.55 10.13
N ASN A 125 35.53 8.16 9.27
CA ASN A 125 35.19 9.42 8.62
C ASN A 125 34.01 9.26 7.66
N GLY A 126 33.98 8.19 6.86
CA GLY A 126 32.86 7.89 5.96
C GLY A 126 31.55 7.67 6.70
N LEU A 127 31.57 7.02 7.88
CA LEU A 127 30.39 6.91 8.73
C LEU A 127 29.88 8.27 9.21
N ILE A 128 30.77 9.20 9.54
CA ILE A 128 30.41 10.56 9.94
C ILE A 128 29.75 11.31 8.76
N ASP A 129 30.36 11.24 7.57
CA ASP A 129 29.85 11.90 6.37
C ASP A 129 28.48 11.33 5.97
N PHE A 130 28.31 10.01 6.04
CA PHE A 130 27.01 9.36 5.85
C PHE A 130 25.98 9.82 6.88
N GLY A 131 26.37 9.95 8.15
CA GLY A 131 25.53 10.51 9.20
C GLY A 131 25.08 11.96 8.90
N ILE A 132 25.93 12.79 8.30
CA ILE A 132 25.57 14.15 7.87
C ILE A 132 24.49 14.08 6.79
N ALA A 133 24.64 13.20 5.79
CA ALA A 133 23.64 13.02 4.72
C ALA A 133 22.28 12.51 5.25
N CYS A 134 22.29 11.75 6.36
CA CYS A 134 21.08 11.28 7.02
C CYS A 134 20.26 12.41 7.66
N TYR A 135 20.90 13.34 8.37
CA TYR A 135 20.18 14.33 9.18
C TYR A 135 20.17 15.73 8.57
N GLY A 136 21.04 15.99 7.60
CA GLY A 136 21.33 17.33 7.11
C GLY A 136 21.92 18.18 8.23
N LEU A 137 23.15 18.65 8.09
CA LEU A 137 23.55 19.81 8.89
C LEU A 137 22.68 20.98 8.41
N PRO A 138 22.00 21.74 9.29
CA PRO A 138 21.52 23.05 8.89
C PRO A 138 22.74 23.81 8.39
N GLU A 139 22.70 24.28 7.14
CA GLU A 139 23.73 25.16 6.60
C GLU A 139 23.98 26.26 7.66
N GLY A 140 25.16 26.23 8.28
CA GLY A 140 25.52 27.24 9.27
C GLY A 140 25.33 28.63 8.66
N PRO A 141 24.99 29.65 9.44
CA PRO A 141 24.63 30.95 8.90
C PRO A 141 25.72 31.43 7.94
N THR A 142 25.36 31.58 6.65
CA THR A 142 26.23 32.17 5.64
C THR A 142 26.73 33.51 6.17
N PRO A 143 28.06 33.72 6.30
CA PRO A 143 28.57 35.03 6.67
C PRO A 143 28.10 36.04 5.62
N SER A 144 27.28 36.99 6.05
CA SER A 144 26.86 38.09 5.19
C SER A 144 28.07 38.98 4.88
N PRO A 145 28.17 39.50 3.64
CA PRO A 145 29.30 40.34 3.21
C PRO A 145 29.42 41.65 4.00
#